data_AF-A0A2V9ZL27-F1
#
_entry.id   AF-A0A2V9ZL27-F1
#
_cell.length_a   1.000
_cell.length_b   1.000
_cell.length_c   1.000
_cell.angle_alpha   90.00
_cell.angle_beta   90.00
_cell.angle_gamma   90.00
#
_symmetry.space_group_name_H-M   'P 1'
#
loop_
_entity.id
_entity.type
_entity.pdbx_description
1 polymer ?
#
loop_
_entity_poly.entity_id
_entity_poly.type
_entity_poly.pdbx_seq_one_letter_code
_entity_poly.pdbx_strand_id
1 'polypeptide(L)'
;MHAAYGLDAQQEQQLQQLMESFRHQFDDVSASERETIVEGFNKGLAQSMVPRQHATSTEKAWVDAMDDVYNYAELHHADFNMRYGQLVITDDAELQEFNDKIHSLNARRQEFQQAQAEFNRFQGSTWQKMGVSGHDVGAR
;
A
#
# COMPACT_ATOMS: atom_id res chain seq x y z
N MET A 1 -0.82 14.43 -9.72
CA MET A 1 0.65 14.19 -9.50
C MET A 1 0.76 13.49 -8.16
N HIS A 2 0.66 12.16 -8.16
CA HIS A 2 0.32 11.39 -6.95
C HIS A 2 1.58 10.99 -6.18
N ALA A 3 1.65 11.46 -4.93
CA ALA A 3 2.70 11.17 -3.95
C ALA A 3 2.89 9.66 -3.65
N ALA A 4 2.01 8.79 -4.16
CA ALA A 4 2.12 7.33 -4.08
C ALA A 4 3.45 6.80 -4.65
N TYR A 5 4.03 7.44 -5.68
CA TYR A 5 5.34 7.03 -6.21
C TYR A 5 6.52 7.30 -5.26
N GLY A 6 6.38 8.26 -4.33
CA GLY A 6 7.46 8.62 -3.40
C GLY A 6 7.63 7.62 -2.25
N LEU A 7 6.51 7.08 -1.75
CA LEU A 7 6.50 6.07 -0.68
C LEU A 7 7.19 4.78 -1.11
N ASP A 8 6.95 4.32 -2.34
CA ASP A 8 7.50 3.06 -2.82
C ASP A 8 9.01 3.15 -3.04
N ALA A 9 9.50 4.22 -3.68
CA ALA A 9 10.92 4.42 -3.90
C ALA A 9 11.71 4.64 -2.60
N GLN A 10 11.19 5.44 -1.66
CA GLN A 10 11.86 5.63 -0.37
C GLN A 10 11.84 4.35 0.48
N GLN A 11 10.74 3.61 0.50
CA GLN A 11 10.66 2.37 1.26
C GLN A 11 11.49 1.25 0.63
N GLU A 12 11.58 1.17 -0.69
CA GLU A 12 12.46 0.23 -1.39
C GLU A 12 13.94 0.52 -1.10
N GLN A 13 14.31 1.80 -1.08
CA GLN A 13 15.66 2.25 -0.72
C GLN A 13 15.97 1.97 0.77
N GLN A 14 15.02 2.20 1.67
CA GLN A 14 15.15 1.81 3.09
C GLN A 14 15.27 0.30 3.26
N LEU A 15 14.54 -0.49 2.46
CA LEU A 15 14.64 -1.94 2.49
C LEU A 15 16.03 -2.39 2.06
N GLN A 16 16.56 -1.84 0.96
CA GLN A 16 17.91 -2.13 0.50
C GLN A 16 18.97 -1.78 1.55
N GLN A 17 18.86 -0.62 2.22
CA GLN A 17 19.76 -0.24 3.30
C GLN A 17 19.68 -1.17 4.51
N LEU A 18 18.48 -1.63 4.86
CA LEU A 18 18.28 -2.63 5.91
C LEU A 18 18.93 -3.97 5.50
N MET A 19 18.80 -4.39 4.24
CA MET A 19 19.44 -5.61 3.72
C MET A 19 20.96 -5.54 3.77
N GLU A 20 21.55 -4.39 3.40
CA GLU A 20 23.00 -4.17 3.50
C GLU A 20 23.47 -4.18 4.95
N SER A 21 22.76 -3.47 5.83
CA SER A 21 23.08 -3.43 7.26
C SER A 21 22.98 -4.82 7.92
N PHE A 22 21.95 -5.59 7.56
CA PHE A 22 21.77 -6.95 8.05
C PHE A 22 22.87 -7.88 7.56
N ARG A 23 23.30 -7.77 6.28
CA ARG A 23 24.44 -8.54 5.75
C ARG A 23 25.74 -8.25 6.51
N HIS A 24 25.99 -6.99 6.84
CA HIS A 24 27.18 -6.58 7.58
C HIS A 24 27.21 -7.06 9.03
N GLN A 25 26.05 -7.25 9.67
CA GLN A 25 25.98 -7.82 11.03
C GLN A 25 26.48 -9.26 11.12
N PHE A 26 26.61 -9.96 9.99
CA PHE A 26 27.08 -11.34 9.90
C PHE A 26 28.43 -11.44 9.18
N ASP A 27 29.22 -10.37 9.11
CA ASP A 27 30.56 -10.42 8.54
C ASP A 27 31.55 -11.23 9.41
N ASP A 28 31.25 -11.40 10.70
CA ASP A 28 32.09 -12.13 11.68
C ASP A 28 31.74 -13.62 11.84
N VAL A 29 30.69 -14.14 11.19
CA VAL A 29 30.34 -15.57 11.21
C VAL A 29 31.03 -16.34 10.08
N SER A 30 31.15 -17.66 10.25
CA SER A 30 31.74 -18.52 9.24
C SER A 30 31.00 -18.39 7.90
N ALA A 31 31.72 -18.55 6.79
CA ALA A 31 31.15 -18.37 5.45
C ALA A 31 29.90 -19.23 5.20
N SER A 32 29.86 -20.47 5.73
CA SER A 32 28.70 -21.35 5.59
C SER A 32 27.50 -20.92 6.45
N GLU A 33 27.74 -20.38 7.64
CA GLU A 33 26.67 -19.84 8.49
C GLU A 33 26.11 -18.54 7.91
N ARG A 34 26.99 -17.67 7.39
CA ARG A 34 26.61 -16.45 6.69
C ARG A 34 25.74 -16.76 5.47
N GLU A 35 26.11 -17.77 4.67
CA GLU A 35 25.33 -18.19 3.50
C GLU A 35 23.95 -18.71 3.90
N THR A 36 23.86 -19.54 4.94
CA THR A 36 22.58 -20.07 5.45
C THR A 36 21.68 -18.96 5.99
N ILE A 37 22.23 -17.99 6.73
CA ILE A 37 21.50 -16.86 7.28
C ILE A 37 21.00 -15.93 6.16
N VAL A 38 21.84 -15.64 5.17
CA VAL A 38 21.49 -14.81 4.02
C VAL A 38 20.42 -15.48 3.15
N GLU A 39 20.48 -16.79 2.94
CA GLU A 39 19.43 -17.54 2.23
C GLU A 39 18.10 -17.51 3.00
N GLY A 40 18.12 -17.75 4.31
CA GLY A 40 16.92 -17.69 5.16
C GLY A 40 16.27 -16.31 5.13
N PHE A 41 17.09 -15.26 5.20
CA PHE A 41 16.65 -13.88 5.10
C PHE A 41 16.08 -13.55 3.71
N ASN A 42 16.80 -13.89 2.63
CA ASN A 42 16.32 -13.68 1.25
C ASN A 42 14.99 -14.40 1.00
N LYS A 43 14.83 -15.61 1.54
CA LYS A 43 13.57 -16.37 1.42
C LYS A 43 12.43 -15.70 2.18
N GLY A 44 12.68 -15.19 3.38
CA GLY A 44 11.70 -14.41 4.14
C GLY A 44 11.33 -13.10 3.45
N LEU A 45 12.29 -12.45 2.81
CA LEU A 45 12.10 -11.21 2.06
C LEU A 45 11.32 -11.44 0.76
N ALA A 46 11.62 -12.50 0.02
CA ALA A 46 10.84 -12.90 -1.14
C ALA A 46 9.38 -13.22 -0.78
N GLN A 47 9.15 -13.83 0.39
CA GLN A 47 7.80 -14.08 0.91
C GLN A 47 7.06 -12.80 1.32
N SER A 48 7.78 -11.75 1.73
CA SER A 48 7.18 -10.46 2.12
C SER A 48 6.88 -9.55 0.93
N MET A 49 7.56 -9.75 -0.21
CA MET A 49 7.35 -8.95 -1.43
C MET A 49 5.94 -9.11 -2.01
N VAL A 50 5.38 -10.33 -1.99
CA VAL A 50 4.05 -10.60 -2.57
C VAL A 50 2.92 -9.83 -1.86
N PRO A 51 2.73 -9.95 -0.53
CA PRO A 51 1.69 -9.19 0.17
C PRO A 51 1.96 -7.68 0.13
N ARG A 52 3.24 -7.26 0.08
CA ARG A 52 3.60 -5.84 -0.10
C ARG A 52 3.13 -5.31 -1.46
N GLN A 53 3.48 -6.00 -2.56
CA GLN A 53 3.06 -5.61 -3.90
C GLN A 53 1.53 -5.60 -4.05
N HIS A 54 0.85 -6.52 -3.37
CA HIS A 54 -0.61 -6.51 -3.33
C HIS A 54 -1.16 -5.27 -2.61
N ALA A 55 -0.62 -4.90 -1.45
CA ALA A 55 -1.02 -3.68 -0.74
C ALA A 55 -0.75 -2.41 -1.56
N THR A 56 0.43 -2.30 -2.18
CA THR A 56 0.77 -1.14 -3.03
C THR A 56 -0.11 -1.06 -4.29
N SER A 57 -0.38 -2.18 -4.96
CA SER A 57 -1.22 -2.19 -6.16
C SER A 57 -2.67 -1.81 -5.87
N THR A 58 -3.23 -2.27 -4.74
CA THR A 58 -4.58 -1.90 -4.30
C THR A 58 -4.66 -0.45 -3.82
N GLU A 59 -3.62 0.07 -3.17
CA GLU A 59 -3.50 1.50 -2.85
C GLU A 59 -3.52 2.36 -4.12
N LYS A 60 -2.69 2.00 -5.11
CA LYS A 60 -2.66 2.71 -6.40
C LYS A 60 -4.02 2.69 -7.07
N ALA A 61 -4.67 1.52 -7.13
CA ALA A 61 -5.99 1.40 -7.72
C ALA A 61 -7.04 2.28 -7.02
N TRP A 62 -6.98 2.38 -5.69
CA TRP A 62 -7.86 3.26 -4.91
C TRP A 62 -7.61 4.74 -5.20
N VAL A 63 -6.35 5.16 -5.29
CA VAL A 63 -5.98 6.54 -5.64
C VAL A 63 -6.40 6.88 -7.07
N ASP A 64 -6.14 6.00 -8.04
CA ASP A 64 -6.54 6.20 -9.42
C ASP A 64 -8.09 6.37 -9.52
N ALA A 65 -8.86 5.62 -8.72
CA ALA A 65 -10.32 5.80 -8.65
C ALA A 65 -10.76 7.09 -7.93
N MET A 66 -9.96 7.64 -7.01
CA MET A 66 -10.21 8.98 -6.47
C MET A 66 -10.06 10.03 -7.57
N ASP A 67 -9.01 9.91 -8.37
CA ASP A 67 -8.76 10.82 -9.49
C ASP A 67 -9.89 10.75 -10.51
N ASP A 68 -10.40 9.55 -10.82
CA ASP A 68 -11.56 9.40 -11.70
C ASP A 68 -12.81 10.13 -11.20
N VAL A 69 -13.09 10.08 -9.88
CA VAL A 69 -14.20 10.81 -9.27
C VAL A 69 -13.98 12.32 -9.35
N TYR A 70 -12.78 12.81 -9.03
CA TYR A 70 -12.46 14.24 -9.08
C TYR A 70 -12.50 14.77 -10.51
N ASN A 71 -11.90 14.06 -11.46
CA ASN A 71 -11.91 14.42 -12.89
C ASN A 71 -13.34 14.47 -13.42
N TYR A 72 -14.18 13.50 -13.06
CA TYR A 72 -15.57 13.50 -13.47
C TYR A 72 -16.36 14.66 -12.84
N ALA A 73 -16.16 14.93 -11.55
CA ALA A 73 -16.78 16.08 -10.89
C ALA A 73 -16.33 17.42 -11.49
N GLU A 74 -15.08 17.54 -11.93
CA GLU A 74 -14.56 18.73 -12.61
C GLU A 74 -15.17 18.90 -14.02
N LEU A 75 -15.27 17.81 -14.79
CA LEU A 75 -15.86 17.79 -16.13
C LEU A 75 -17.36 18.14 -16.11
N HIS A 76 -18.09 17.62 -15.13
CA HIS A 76 -19.55 17.77 -14.99
C HIS A 76 -19.95 18.76 -13.91
N HIS A 77 -19.04 19.64 -13.48
CA HIS A 77 -19.30 20.60 -12.38
C HIS A 77 -20.51 21.51 -12.65
N ALA A 78 -20.82 21.78 -13.93
CA ALA A 78 -21.96 22.59 -14.33
C ALA A 78 -23.30 21.91 -14.01
N ASP A 79 -23.32 20.58 -13.96
CA ASP A 79 -24.50 19.76 -13.64
C ASP A 79 -24.69 19.63 -12.12
N PHE A 80 -23.69 20.05 -11.35
CA PHE A 80 -23.63 19.87 -9.89
C PHE A 80 -24.12 21.13 -9.20
N ASN A 81 -25.24 21.00 -8.48
CA ASN A 81 -25.87 22.11 -7.79
C ASN A 81 -25.88 21.86 -6.28
N MET A 82 -25.39 22.83 -5.50
CA MET A 82 -25.53 22.76 -4.05
C MET A 82 -26.92 23.26 -3.63
N ARG A 83 -27.73 22.40 -3.01
CA ARG A 83 -29.02 22.77 -2.40
C ARG A 83 -29.10 22.26 -0.97
N TYR A 84 -29.37 23.15 -0.02
CA TYR A 84 -29.49 22.82 1.41
C TYR A 84 -28.29 22.05 1.99
N GLY A 85 -27.08 22.32 1.50
CA GLY A 85 -25.86 21.61 1.92
C GLY A 85 -25.67 20.23 1.29
N GLN A 86 -26.51 19.84 0.33
CA GLN A 86 -26.40 18.61 -0.42
C GLN A 86 -25.99 18.89 -1.87
N LEU A 87 -25.15 18.02 -2.42
CA LEU A 87 -24.86 17.98 -3.85
C LEU A 87 -26.09 17.40 -4.57
N VAL A 88 -26.63 18.13 -5.53
CA VAL A 88 -27.76 17.73 -6.37
C VAL A 88 -27.29 17.71 -7.81
N ILE A 89 -27.35 16.53 -8.43
CA ILE A 89 -27.13 16.33 -9.86
C ILE A 89 -28.51 16.13 -10.47
N THR A 90 -28.92 17.03 -11.35
CA THR A 90 -30.29 17.03 -11.90
C THR A 90 -30.48 16.14 -13.11
N ASP A 91 -29.39 15.82 -13.81
CA ASP A 91 -29.41 14.84 -14.89
C ASP A 91 -29.28 13.43 -14.29
N ASP A 92 -30.25 12.57 -14.55
CA ASP A 92 -30.30 11.20 -14.02
C ASP A 92 -29.16 10.33 -14.55
N ALA A 93 -28.69 10.57 -15.79
CA ALA A 93 -27.56 9.83 -16.35
C ALA A 93 -26.25 10.21 -15.67
N GLU A 94 -26.04 11.51 -15.44
CA GLU A 94 -24.85 12.01 -14.74
C GLU A 94 -24.87 11.63 -13.25
N LEU A 95 -26.05 11.60 -12.62
CA LEU A 95 -26.22 11.12 -11.26
C LEU A 95 -25.86 9.64 -11.14
N GLN A 96 -26.33 8.82 -12.08
CA GLN A 96 -26.04 7.38 -12.10
C GLN A 96 -24.53 7.13 -12.28
N GLU A 97 -23.90 7.79 -13.25
CA GLU A 97 -22.48 7.61 -13.51
C GLU A 97 -21.61 8.13 -12.34
N PHE A 98 -21.99 9.26 -11.71
CA PHE A 98 -21.33 9.72 -10.48
C PHE A 98 -21.40 8.66 -9.37
N ASN A 99 -22.59 8.10 -9.14
CA ASN A 99 -22.79 7.06 -8.12
C ASN A 99 -21.97 5.80 -8.43
N ASP A 100 -21.90 5.38 -9.69
CA ASP A 100 -21.10 4.22 -10.10
C ASP A 100 -19.60 4.43 -9.83
N LYS A 101 -19.08 5.64 -10.08
CA LYS A 101 -17.70 5.99 -9.75
C LYS A 101 -17.47 6.00 -8.23
N ILE A 102 -18.39 6.54 -7.45
CA ILE A 102 -18.33 6.51 -5.97
C ILE A 102 -18.38 5.07 -5.44
N HIS A 103 -19.21 4.20 -6.02
CA HIS A 103 -19.26 2.78 -5.67
C HIS A 103 -17.94 2.07 -5.98
N SER A 104 -17.35 2.33 -7.15
CA SER A 104 -16.03 1.78 -7.52
C SER A 104 -14.94 2.24 -6.56
N LEU A 105 -14.92 3.54 -6.21
CA LEU A 105 -13.98 4.10 -5.25
C LEU A 105 -14.09 3.41 -3.88
N ASN A 106 -15.32 3.21 -3.39
CA ASN A 106 -15.56 2.55 -2.11
C ASN A 106 -15.14 1.08 -2.12
N ALA A 107 -15.39 0.36 -3.21
CA ALA A 107 -14.95 -1.03 -3.36
C ALA A 107 -13.41 -1.13 -3.31
N ARG A 108 -12.71 -0.28 -4.07
CA ARG A 108 -11.23 -0.25 -4.08
C ARG A 108 -10.64 0.17 -2.74
N ARG A 109 -11.32 1.07 -2.01
CA ARG A 109 -10.94 1.42 -0.64
C ARG A 109 -11.00 0.19 0.29
N GLN A 110 -12.05 -0.62 0.18
CA GLN A 110 -12.18 -1.84 0.98
C GLN A 110 -11.09 -2.85 0.63
N GLU A 111 -10.79 -3.05 -0.65
CA GLU A 111 -9.69 -3.91 -1.12
C GLU A 111 -8.34 -3.46 -0.54
N PHE A 112 -8.04 -2.17 -0.61
CA PHE A 112 -6.82 -1.61 -0.01
C PHE A 112 -6.76 -1.83 1.51
N GLN A 113 -7.86 -1.58 2.23
CA GLN A 113 -7.90 -1.82 3.68
C GLN A 113 -7.68 -3.30 4.04
N GLN A 114 -8.19 -4.23 3.24
CA GLN A 114 -7.95 -5.65 3.41
C GLN A 114 -6.49 -6.01 3.14
N ALA A 115 -5.93 -5.58 2.01
CA ALA A 115 -4.54 -5.83 1.65
C ALA A 115 -3.55 -5.23 2.68
N GLN A 116 -3.86 -4.04 3.21
CA GLN A 116 -3.09 -3.42 4.29
C GLN A 116 -3.15 -4.24 5.59
N ALA A 117 -4.34 -4.74 5.96
CA ALA A 117 -4.50 -5.59 7.15
C ALA A 117 -3.74 -6.92 7.00
N GLU A 118 -3.76 -7.52 5.82
CA GLU A 118 -3.00 -8.73 5.49
C GLU A 118 -1.49 -8.49 5.57
N PHE A 119 -1.01 -7.38 5.01
CA PHE A 119 0.39 -7.01 5.08
C PHE A 119 0.85 -6.76 6.53
N ASN A 120 0.06 -6.05 7.34
CA ASN A 120 0.35 -5.81 8.76
C ASN A 120 0.39 -7.13 9.56
N ARG A 121 -0.53 -8.06 9.30
CA ARG A 121 -0.51 -9.39 9.91
C ARG A 121 0.70 -10.21 9.48
N PHE A 122 1.05 -10.17 8.19
CA PHE A 122 2.23 -10.82 7.67
C PHE A 122 3.48 -10.28 8.37
N GLN A 123 3.64 -8.96 8.44
CA GLN A 123 4.75 -8.32 9.15
C GLN A 123 4.80 -8.78 10.61
N GLY A 124 3.70 -8.66 11.37
CA GLY A 124 3.64 -9.10 12.76
C GLY A 124 4.04 -10.57 12.96
N SER A 125 3.57 -11.46 12.08
CA SER A 125 3.90 -12.89 12.15
C SER A 125 5.36 -13.20 11.78
N THR A 126 5.92 -12.45 10.84
CA THR A 126 7.30 -12.60 10.38
C THR A 126 8.28 -12.07 11.42
N TRP A 127 7.98 -10.93 12.05
CA TRP A 127 8.78 -10.39 13.16
C TRP A 127 8.81 -11.34 14.35
N GLN A 128 7.65 -11.90 14.74
CA GLN A 128 7.58 -12.92 15.79
C GLN A 128 8.42 -14.17 15.47
N LYS A 129 8.39 -14.65 14.21
CA LYS A 129 9.18 -15.81 13.79
C LYS A 129 10.68 -15.55 13.76
N MET A 130 11.09 -14.31 13.53
CA MET A 130 12.50 -13.89 13.53
C MET A 130 12.99 -13.49 14.93
N GLY A 131 12.14 -13.53 15.96
CA GLY A 131 12.50 -13.15 17.33
C GLY A 131 12.77 -11.66 17.53
N VAL A 132 12.42 -10.83 16.53
CA VAL A 132 12.59 -9.38 16.55
C VAL A 132 11.28 -8.77 17.02
N SER A 133 11.33 -7.94 18.05
CA SER A 133 10.11 -7.30 18.58
C SER A 133 9.72 -6.12 17.67
N GLY A 134 8.43 -5.78 17.58
CA GLY A 134 7.98 -4.59 16.81
C GLY A 134 8.65 -3.27 17.26
N HIS A 135 9.25 -3.28 18.45
CA HIS A 135 10.01 -2.18 19.02
C HIS A 135 11.38 -1.96 18.37
N ASP A 136 11.96 -2.99 17.76
CA ASP A 136 13.30 -2.95 17.12
C ASP A 136 13.25 -2.41 15.68
N VAL A 137 12.06 -2.37 15.08
CA VAL A 137 11.83 -2.00 13.67
C VAL A 137 10.98 -0.73 13.50
N GLY A 138 10.72 -0.01 14.59
CA GLY A 138 10.08 1.30 14.54
C GLY A 138 8.59 1.29 14.17
N ALA A 139 7.93 0.13 14.22
CA ALA A 139 6.48 0.04 14.08
C ALA A 139 5.85 0.60 15.37
N ARG A 140 5.31 1.82 15.29
CA ARG A 140 4.43 2.41 16.29
C ARG A 140 2.98 2.10 15.97
#